data_AF-A0A1V6ETE9-F1
#
_entry.id   AF-A0A1V6ETE9-F1
#
_cell.length_a   1.000
_cell.length_b   1.000
_cell.length_c   1.000
_cell.angle_alpha   90.00
_cell.angle_beta   90.00
_cell.angle_gamma   90.00
#
_symmetry.space_group_name_H-M   'P 1'
#
loop_
_entity.id
_entity.type
_entity.pdbx_description
1 polymer ?
#
loop_
_entity_poly.entity_id
_entity_poly.type
_entity_poly.pdbx_seq_one_letter_code
_entity_poly.pdbx_strand_id
1 'polypeptide(L)'
;MNDVLSGEDESSRISPLTVSTCRTTEQGRKIIENLARVLPGHGLDLCQLIMAQFITLPRDATLLPVTGQVTDRLALTLAMMKQSGFKVTVFLIDAGKGYEEAAALLAFHEIHVFHIKSERDLHEISPQKI
;
A
#
# COMPACT_ATOMS: atom_id res chain seq x y z
N MET A 1 22.46 1.02 -42.41
CA MET A 1 21.93 -0.13 -41.65
C MET A 1 22.87 -0.35 -40.48
N ASN A 2 22.31 -0.47 -39.27
CA ASN A 2 22.93 -0.42 -37.94
C ASN A 2 23.32 1.00 -37.49
N ASP A 3 23.15 1.45 -36.25
CA ASP A 3 22.51 1.02 -34.98
C ASP A 3 22.88 2.23 -34.07
N VAL A 4 22.02 2.90 -33.30
CA VAL A 4 21.61 2.53 -31.95
C VAL A 4 20.71 3.68 -31.47
N LEU A 5 19.49 3.35 -31.07
CA LEU A 5 18.65 4.16 -30.19
C LEU A 5 19.33 4.27 -28.84
N SER A 6 19.61 5.47 -28.32
CA SER A 6 19.77 5.74 -26.88
C SER A 6 19.82 7.25 -26.63
N GLY A 7 18.71 7.93 -26.90
CA GLY A 7 18.35 9.07 -26.06
C GLY A 7 17.64 8.49 -24.86
N GLU A 8 18.40 8.13 -23.82
CA GLU A 8 17.81 7.88 -22.51
C GLU A 8 17.19 9.21 -22.07
N ASP A 9 15.89 9.35 -22.31
CA ASP A 9 15.06 10.29 -21.57
C ASP A 9 15.31 9.97 -20.09
N GLU A 10 16.11 10.78 -19.40
CA GLU A 10 16.24 10.73 -17.95
C GLU A 10 14.83 10.62 -17.39
N SER A 11 14.52 9.47 -16.77
CA SER A 11 13.16 9.15 -16.39
C SER A 11 12.72 10.13 -15.30
N SER A 12 12.03 11.20 -15.70
CA SER A 12 11.35 12.15 -14.81
C SER A 12 10.15 11.52 -14.09
N ARG A 13 9.99 10.18 -14.17
CA ARG A 13 8.92 9.44 -13.53
C ARG A 13 9.23 9.29 -12.05
N ILE A 14 8.40 9.92 -11.23
CA ILE A 14 8.31 9.66 -9.80
C ILE A 14 8.10 8.15 -9.61
N SER A 15 9.05 7.48 -8.97
CA SER A 15 8.97 6.05 -8.68
C SER A 15 8.52 5.84 -7.24
N PRO A 16 7.80 4.74 -6.93
CA PRO A 16 7.37 4.45 -5.56
C PRO A 16 8.58 4.27 -4.64
N LEU A 17 8.53 4.88 -3.46
CA LEU A 17 9.59 4.73 -2.46
C LEU A 17 9.47 3.37 -1.76
N THR A 18 10.48 2.53 -1.89
CA THR A 18 10.55 1.23 -1.21
C THR A 18 11.59 1.28 -0.10
N VAL A 19 11.20 0.87 1.11
CA VAL A 19 12.10 0.76 2.26
C VAL A 19 12.04 -0.67 2.79
N SER A 20 13.20 -1.33 2.94
CA SER A 20 13.25 -2.69 3.48
C SER A 20 12.75 -2.76 4.92
N THR A 21 12.03 -3.80 5.29
CA THR A 21 11.56 -4.02 6.67
C THR A 21 12.57 -4.88 7.43
N CYS A 22 13.47 -4.24 8.18
CA CYS A 22 14.46 -4.91 9.03
C CYS A 22 14.17 -4.65 10.50
N ARG A 23 14.43 -5.63 11.39
CA ARG A 23 14.12 -5.55 12.83
C ARG A 23 15.17 -4.79 13.66
N THR A 24 15.86 -3.81 13.09
CA THR A 24 16.84 -2.99 13.82
C THR A 24 16.25 -1.63 14.16
N THR A 25 16.62 -1.07 15.32
CA THR A 25 16.20 0.28 15.76
C THR A 25 16.56 1.35 14.72
N GLU A 26 17.70 1.21 14.07
CA GLU A 26 18.13 2.08 12.97
C GLU A 26 17.18 2.04 11.76
N GLN A 27 16.48 0.94 11.53
CA GLN A 27 15.55 0.83 10.41
C GLN A 27 14.27 1.65 10.62
N GLY A 28 13.74 1.68 11.85
CA GLY A 28 12.59 2.51 12.18
C GLY A 28 12.88 3.99 11.93
N ARG A 29 14.06 4.46 12.37
CA ARG A 29 14.53 5.83 12.09
C ARG A 29 14.64 6.11 10.60
N LYS A 30 15.22 5.19 9.82
CA LYS A 30 15.32 5.33 8.35
C LYS A 30 13.94 5.40 7.67
N ILE A 31 12.97 4.61 8.12
CA ILE A 31 11.60 4.67 7.59
C ILE A 31 11.02 6.07 7.85
N ILE A 32 11.12 6.59 9.08
CA ILE A 32 10.63 7.92 9.43
C ILE A 32 11.33 9.01 8.62
N GLU A 33 12.66 8.97 8.51
CA GLU A 33 13.44 9.95 7.74
C GLU A 33 13.09 9.93 6.24
N ASN A 34 12.88 8.74 5.68
CA ASN A 34 12.45 8.57 4.31
C ASN A 34 11.03 9.11 4.09
N LEU A 35 10.09 8.77 4.96
CA LEU A 35 8.71 9.27 4.90
C LEU A 35 8.62 10.77 5.08
N ALA A 36 9.46 11.38 5.94
CA ALA A 36 9.51 12.82 6.14
C ALA A 36 9.96 13.60 4.89
N ARG A 37 10.64 12.94 3.95
CA ARG A 37 11.07 13.52 2.67
C ARG A 37 10.09 13.26 1.54
N VAL A 38 9.03 12.48 1.76
CA VAL A 38 8.02 12.20 0.75
C VAL A 38 7.23 13.48 0.50
N LEU A 39 7.38 14.04 -0.69
CA LEU A 39 6.53 15.11 -1.18
C LEU A 39 5.32 14.49 -1.89
N PRO A 40 4.09 14.99 -1.65
CA PRO A 40 2.94 14.58 -2.43
C PRO A 40 3.21 14.84 -3.92
N GLY A 41 3.21 13.77 -4.71
CA GLY A 41 3.34 13.85 -6.16
C GLY A 41 2.04 13.47 -6.86
N HIS A 42 1.77 14.06 -8.02
CA HIS A 42 0.62 13.68 -8.87
C HIS A 42 0.93 12.51 -9.81
N GLY A 43 1.89 11.64 -9.44
CA GLY A 43 2.41 10.60 -10.33
C GLY A 43 1.49 9.39 -10.47
N LEU A 44 1.13 8.76 -9.36
CA LEU A 44 0.34 7.52 -9.35
C LEU A 44 -0.63 7.54 -8.15
N ASP A 45 -1.89 7.20 -8.40
CA ASP A 45 -2.86 6.90 -7.35
C ASP A 45 -2.52 5.56 -6.67
N LEU A 46 -3.10 5.29 -5.49
CA LEU A 46 -2.80 4.06 -4.73
C LEU A 46 -3.04 2.77 -5.53
N CYS A 47 -4.08 2.74 -6.37
CA CYS A 47 -4.35 1.56 -7.20
C CYS A 47 -3.24 1.38 -8.23
N GLN A 48 -2.83 2.47 -8.89
CA GLN A 48 -1.73 2.46 -9.85
C GLN A 48 -0.40 2.08 -9.19
N LEU A 49 -0.14 2.55 -7.97
CA LEU A 49 1.06 2.17 -7.21
C LEU A 49 1.11 0.67 -6.91
N ILE A 50 0.00 0.10 -6.44
CA ILE A 50 -0.12 -1.35 -6.20
C ILE A 50 0.12 -2.12 -7.49
N MET A 51 -0.53 -1.72 -8.59
CA MET A 51 -0.39 -2.38 -9.89
C MET A 51 0.98 -2.16 -10.55
N ALA A 52 1.71 -1.11 -10.21
CA ALA A 52 3.08 -0.92 -10.69
C ALA A 52 4.08 -1.82 -9.95
N GLN A 53 3.81 -2.14 -8.67
CA GLN A 53 4.72 -2.92 -7.84
C GLN A 53 4.36 -4.41 -7.74
N PHE A 54 3.14 -4.84 -8.08
CA PHE A 54 2.70 -6.21 -7.77
C PHE A 54 3.60 -7.31 -8.36
N ILE A 55 4.22 -7.08 -9.53
CA ILE A 55 5.09 -8.07 -10.20
C ILE A 55 6.41 -8.27 -9.46
N THR A 56 6.88 -7.24 -8.73
CA THR A 56 8.14 -7.28 -7.98
C THR A 56 7.98 -7.90 -6.60
N LEU A 57 6.75 -8.07 -6.13
CA LEU A 57 6.45 -8.58 -4.80
C LEU A 57 6.34 -10.12 -4.79
N PRO A 58 6.80 -10.80 -3.73
CA PRO A 58 6.56 -12.23 -3.53
C PRO A 58 5.04 -12.51 -3.48
N ARG A 59 4.59 -13.57 -4.15
CA ARG A 59 3.15 -13.89 -4.23
C ARG A 59 2.52 -14.26 -2.90
N ASP A 60 3.31 -14.72 -1.94
CA ASP A 60 2.90 -15.06 -0.57
C ASP A 60 3.07 -13.89 0.40
N ALA A 61 3.49 -12.72 -0.09
CA ALA A 61 3.59 -11.53 0.74
C ALA A 61 2.21 -11.10 1.25
N THR A 62 2.23 -10.50 2.44
CA THR A 62 1.06 -9.81 2.99
C THR A 62 1.07 -8.37 2.52
N LEU A 63 0.01 -7.96 1.82
CA LEU A 63 -0.24 -6.58 1.44
C LEU A 63 -1.03 -5.89 2.56
N LEU A 64 -0.44 -4.84 3.13
CA LEU A 64 -1.04 -4.00 4.17
C LEU A 64 -1.23 -2.57 3.67
N PRO A 65 -2.27 -2.25 2.87
CA PRO A 65 -2.52 -0.90 2.43
C PRO A 65 -2.92 -0.02 3.62
N VAL A 66 -2.24 1.10 3.79
CA VAL A 66 -2.60 2.16 4.73
C VAL A 66 -3.24 3.29 3.94
N THR A 67 -4.52 3.57 4.16
CA THR A 67 -5.28 4.57 3.39
C THR A 67 -6.28 5.32 4.25
N GLY A 68 -6.63 6.55 3.83
CA GLY A 68 -7.66 7.39 4.45
C GLY A 68 -9.09 7.00 4.06
N GLN A 69 -9.23 6.35 2.91
CA GLN A 69 -10.53 6.03 2.30
C GLN A 69 -10.43 4.78 1.43
N VAL A 70 -11.56 4.12 1.21
CA VAL A 70 -11.69 2.99 0.30
C VAL A 70 -12.78 3.31 -0.71
N THR A 71 -12.39 3.39 -1.97
CA THR A 71 -13.31 3.52 -3.11
C THR A 71 -13.60 2.15 -3.70
N ASP A 72 -14.65 2.02 -4.51
CA ASP A 72 -14.94 0.79 -5.26
C ASP A 72 -13.74 0.32 -6.08
N ARG A 73 -13.05 1.27 -6.73
CA ARG A 73 -11.86 0.99 -7.53
C ARG A 73 -10.72 0.41 -6.69
N LEU A 74 -10.53 0.93 -5.46
CA LEU A 74 -9.51 0.40 -4.56
C LEU A 74 -9.92 -0.97 -4.03
N ALA A 75 -11.17 -1.16 -3.60
CA ALA A 75 -11.68 -2.45 -3.15
C ALA A 75 -11.52 -3.55 -4.21
N LEU A 76 -11.87 -3.25 -5.46
CA LEU A 76 -11.68 -4.16 -6.59
C LEU A 76 -10.20 -4.46 -6.84
N THR A 77 -9.34 -3.44 -6.82
CA THR A 77 -7.89 -3.62 -7.02
C THR A 77 -7.31 -4.56 -5.95
N LEU A 78 -7.71 -4.37 -4.69
CA LEU A 78 -7.28 -5.21 -3.57
C LEU A 78 -7.83 -6.64 -3.67
N ALA A 79 -9.06 -6.80 -4.16
CA ALA A 79 -9.64 -8.11 -4.44
C ALA A 79 -8.84 -8.88 -5.52
N MET A 80 -8.42 -8.18 -6.58
CA MET A 80 -7.54 -8.76 -7.61
C MET A 80 -6.19 -9.20 -7.05
N MET A 81 -5.62 -8.42 -6.10
CA MET A 81 -4.39 -8.83 -5.41
C MET A 81 -4.61 -10.08 -4.58
N LYS A 82 -5.71 -10.14 -3.81
CA LYS A 82 -6.06 -11.33 -3.02
C LYS A 82 -6.22 -12.57 -3.91
N GLN A 83 -6.93 -12.44 -5.03
CA GLN A 83 -7.08 -13.52 -6.02
C GLN A 83 -5.75 -13.96 -6.66
N SER A 84 -4.76 -13.07 -6.71
CA SER A 84 -3.44 -13.35 -7.27
C SER A 84 -2.48 -14.08 -6.30
N GLY A 85 -2.91 -14.30 -5.05
CA GLY A 85 -2.19 -15.07 -4.02
C GLY A 85 -1.82 -14.28 -2.77
N PHE A 86 -1.97 -12.95 -2.78
CA PHE A 86 -1.60 -12.11 -1.65
C PHE A 86 -2.56 -12.27 -0.47
N LYS A 87 -2.04 -12.23 0.75
CA LYS A 87 -2.87 -11.92 1.93
C LYS A 87 -3.10 -10.42 1.95
N VAL A 88 -4.35 -9.98 2.08
CA VAL A 88 -4.69 -8.56 2.02
C VAL A 88 -5.47 -8.15 3.27
N THR A 89 -4.94 -7.18 3.99
CA THR A 89 -5.58 -6.58 5.17
C THR A 89 -5.39 -5.07 5.13
N VAL A 90 -6.47 -4.30 5.25
CA VAL A 90 -6.45 -2.83 5.09
C VAL A 90 -6.36 -2.14 6.44
N PHE A 91 -5.46 -1.15 6.54
CA PHE A 91 -5.38 -0.24 7.67
C PHE A 91 -6.02 1.07 7.24
N LEU A 92 -7.24 1.31 7.72
CA LEU A 92 -8.00 2.50 7.43
C LEU A 92 -7.73 3.53 8.53
N ILE A 93 -6.98 4.57 8.18
CA ILE A 93 -6.67 5.72 9.06
C ILE A 93 -7.61 6.87 8.73
N ASP A 94 -7.83 7.81 9.65
CA ASP A 94 -8.52 9.08 9.39
C ASP A 94 -9.87 8.99 8.62
N ALA A 95 -10.58 7.86 8.73
CA ALA A 95 -11.78 7.63 7.92
C ALA A 95 -13.01 8.40 8.39
N GLY A 96 -12.97 9.06 9.55
CA GLY A 96 -14.13 9.73 10.14
C GLY A 96 -15.35 8.80 10.19
N LYS A 97 -16.40 9.14 9.42
CA LYS A 97 -17.63 8.33 9.28
C LYS A 97 -17.59 7.30 8.14
N GLY A 98 -16.57 7.31 7.29
CA GLY A 98 -16.45 6.44 6.10
C GLY A 98 -16.05 5.00 6.40
N TYR A 99 -15.85 4.61 7.67
CA TYR A 99 -15.47 3.26 8.04
C TYR A 99 -16.53 2.21 7.65
N GLU A 100 -17.82 2.49 7.92
CA GLU A 100 -18.88 1.51 7.67
C GLU A 100 -18.99 1.16 6.17
N GLU A 101 -18.90 2.18 5.32
CA GLU A 101 -18.89 2.02 3.87
C GLU A 101 -17.65 1.26 3.39
N ALA A 102 -16.46 1.65 3.85
CA ALA A 102 -15.22 0.95 3.54
C ALA A 102 -15.24 -0.52 3.99
N ALA A 103 -15.76 -0.79 5.19
CA ALA A 103 -15.89 -2.14 5.72
C ALA A 103 -16.87 -2.98 4.91
N ALA A 104 -18.00 -2.42 4.47
CA ALA A 104 -18.96 -3.11 3.61
C ALA A 104 -18.35 -3.47 2.25
N LEU A 105 -17.66 -2.53 1.60
CA LEU A 105 -16.98 -2.76 0.32
C LEU A 105 -15.91 -3.85 0.42
N LEU A 106 -15.10 -3.82 1.46
CA LEU A 106 -14.02 -4.80 1.66
C LEU A 106 -14.55 -6.17 2.10
N ALA A 107 -15.61 -6.21 2.92
CA ALA A 107 -16.23 -7.45 3.38
C ALA A 107 -16.78 -8.30 2.23
N PHE A 108 -17.31 -7.67 1.17
CA PHE A 108 -17.75 -8.37 -0.04
C PHE A 108 -16.63 -9.19 -0.71
N HIS A 109 -15.37 -8.76 -0.55
CA HIS A 109 -14.18 -9.45 -1.06
C HIS A 109 -13.45 -10.26 0.03
N GLU A 110 -14.09 -10.42 1.21
CA GLU A 110 -13.52 -11.07 2.38
C GLU A 110 -12.16 -10.46 2.80
N ILE A 111 -12.01 -9.13 2.64
CA ILE A 111 -10.81 -8.40 3.03
C ILE A 111 -11.03 -7.82 4.42
N HIS A 112 -10.12 -8.12 5.35
CA HIS A 112 -10.20 -7.56 6.69
C HIS A 112 -9.77 -6.09 6.69
N VAL A 113 -10.42 -5.28 7.54
CA VAL A 113 -10.08 -3.88 7.73
C VAL A 113 -9.95 -3.56 9.20
N PHE A 114 -8.83 -2.92 9.56
CA PHE A 114 -8.63 -2.29 10.85
C PHE A 114 -8.92 -0.80 10.73
N HIS A 115 -9.81 -0.29 11.58
CA HIS A 115 -10.00 1.15 11.73
C HIS A 115 -9.03 1.67 12.79
N ILE A 116 -8.04 2.45 12.36
CA ILE A 116 -7.03 3.03 13.24
C ILE A 116 -7.39 4.51 13.45
N LYS A 117 -8.01 4.80 14.59
CA LYS A 117 -8.36 6.16 15.03
C LYS A 117 -7.24 6.80 15.83
N SER A 118 -6.43 5.98 16.50
CA SER A 118 -5.32 6.39 17.33
C SER A 118 -4.23 5.32 17.36
N GLU A 119 -3.04 5.69 17.82
CA GLU A 119 -1.93 4.76 17.99
C GLU A 119 -2.28 3.57 18.91
N ARG A 120 -3.19 3.76 19.88
CA ARG A 120 -3.63 2.69 20.79
C ARG A 120 -4.23 1.51 20.02
N ASP A 121 -4.94 1.78 18.93
CA ASP A 121 -5.59 0.73 18.14
C ASP A 121 -4.56 -0.23 17.53
N LEU A 122 -3.32 0.22 17.30
CA LEU A 122 -2.23 -0.61 16.81
C LEU A 122 -1.76 -1.66 17.84
N HIS A 123 -1.85 -1.36 19.13
CA HIS A 123 -1.48 -2.29 20.20
C HIS A 123 -2.49 -3.43 20.36
N GLU A 124 -3.73 -3.23 19.88
CA GLU A 124 -4.81 -4.22 19.95
C GLU A 124 -4.84 -5.14 18.71
N ILE A 125 -3.99 -4.88 17.71
CA ILE A 125 -3.90 -5.70 16.50
C ILE A 125 -3.26 -7.04 16.84
N SER A 126 -4.08 -8.09 16.79
CA SER A 126 -3.58 -9.47 16.86
C SER A 126 -2.83 -9.81 15.55
N PRO A 127 -1.57 -10.31 15.64
CA PRO A 127 -0.83 -10.77 14.47
C PRO A 127 -1.54 -11.87 13.67
N GLN A 128 -2.48 -12.60 14.28
CA GLN A 128 -3.25 -13.65 13.60
C GLN A 128 -4.26 -13.11 12.57
N LYS A 129 -4.57 -11.81 12.65
CA LYS A 129 -5.52 -11.12 11.76
C LYS A 129 -4.81 -10.36 10.63
N ILE A 130 -3.49 -10.50 10.52
CA ILE A 130 -2.63 -10.00 9.44
C ILE A 130 -2.31 -11.18 8.52
#